data_AF-A0A3P3VK49-F1
#
_entry.id   AF-A0A3P3VK49-F1
#
_cell.length_a   1.000
_cell.length_b   1.000
_cell.length_c   1.000
_cell.angle_alpha   90.00
_cell.angle_beta   90.00
_cell.angle_gamma   90.00
#
_symmetry.space_group_name_H-M   'P 1'
#
loop_
_entity.id
_entity.type
_entity.pdbx_description
1 polymer ?
#
loop_
_entity_poly.entity_id
_entity_poly.type
_entity_poly.pdbx_seq_one_letter_code
_entity_poly.pdbx_strand_id
1 'polypeptide(L)'
;MRGVLAALCLLALPLMLGGTSSSPAFAGSDLRAPLPMPARDRHEQLLRWLALNPPPAIEAPVATPPTPAEASSSPMTRPLAPRLVIIIDDIGNNLQQGERSAGLPGPLNLAILPYTPHATHLATLGHAQGKEIMLHAPMENHQQLALGPGALTLGMDRSGFTEQLAESLDSVPFVRGVNNHMGSLMTEQAQQMHWTMGVLQERGLFFVDSRTSSNTVGARTAEAVGVPHLSRQVFLDHERDPLAIADAFERGLRIARQTGTAVLIGHPYPETLDLLEQRLPELEAEGISLVSAGQLIGQQQVAHKTP
;
A
#
# COMPACT_ATOMS: atom_id res chain seq x y z
N MET A 1 -47.86 31.80 -32.42
CA MET A 1 -47.90 33.10 -33.16
C MET A 1 -48.13 34.21 -32.16
N ARG A 2 -47.22 35.20 -32.09
CA ARG A 2 -47.36 36.58 -31.55
C ARG A 2 -47.72 36.69 -30.05
N GLY A 3 -47.10 37.49 -29.19
CA GLY A 3 -46.13 38.56 -29.33
C GLY A 3 -46.36 39.58 -28.19
N VAL A 4 -45.29 39.89 -27.44
CA VAL A 4 -44.83 41.22 -26.97
C VAL A 4 -45.88 42.27 -26.52
N LEU A 5 -45.76 42.81 -25.30
CA LEU A 5 -45.34 44.22 -25.05
C LEU A 5 -45.27 44.60 -23.55
N ALA A 6 -44.33 45.51 -23.28
CA ALA A 6 -43.93 46.08 -21.98
C ALA A 6 -44.58 47.45 -21.71
N ALA A 7 -44.62 47.89 -20.43
CA ALA A 7 -44.54 49.28 -19.95
C ALA A 7 -44.56 49.27 -18.40
N LEU A 8 -43.52 49.67 -17.65
CA LEU A 8 -42.95 51.00 -17.32
C LEU A 8 -43.52 51.66 -16.04
N CYS A 9 -42.59 51.85 -15.09
CA CYS A 9 -42.44 52.91 -14.06
C CYS A 9 -43.55 53.24 -13.04
N LEU A 10 -43.17 53.23 -11.75
CA LEU A 10 -43.26 54.42 -10.87
C LEU A 10 -42.46 54.26 -9.55
N LEU A 11 -41.93 55.40 -9.13
CA LEU A 11 -41.01 55.68 -8.02
C LEU A 11 -41.64 55.52 -6.62
N ALA A 12 -40.82 55.14 -5.64
CA ALA A 12 -40.96 55.64 -4.26
C ALA A 12 -39.63 55.49 -3.47
N LEU A 13 -39.06 56.63 -3.06
CA LEU A 13 -38.13 56.74 -1.93
C LEU A 13 -38.95 56.94 -0.64
N PRO A 14 -38.41 56.56 0.54
CA PRO A 14 -37.95 57.62 1.43
C PRO A 14 -36.65 57.30 2.20
N LEU A 15 -35.95 58.39 2.57
CA LEU A 15 -34.87 58.46 3.54
C LEU A 15 -35.30 57.95 4.92
N MET A 16 -34.40 57.26 5.63
CA MET A 16 -34.28 57.32 7.09
C MET A 16 -32.80 57.28 7.53
N LEU A 17 -32.52 58.06 8.56
CA LEU A 17 -31.20 58.39 9.10
C LEU A 17 -30.57 57.27 9.95
N GLY A 18 -29.23 57.29 9.99
CA GLY A 18 -28.46 57.26 11.24
C GLY A 18 -28.09 55.89 11.82
N GLY A 19 -26.80 55.61 11.94
CA GLY A 19 -26.29 54.49 12.74
C GLY A 19 -24.80 54.24 12.55
N THR A 20 -23.97 54.93 13.34
CA THR A 20 -22.55 54.62 13.49
C THR A 20 -22.36 53.33 14.29
N SER A 21 -21.68 52.33 13.72
CA SER A 21 -20.95 51.34 14.51
C SER A 21 -19.91 50.61 13.65
N SER A 22 -18.66 50.98 13.87
CA SER A 22 -17.48 50.20 13.52
C SER A 22 -17.60 48.78 14.10
N SER A 23 -17.56 47.78 13.24
CA SER A 23 -17.35 46.37 13.61
C SER A 23 -16.00 45.90 13.09
N PRO A 24 -15.27 45.05 13.83
CA PRO A 24 -13.87 44.76 13.57
C PRO A 24 -13.72 43.76 12.42
N ALA A 25 -12.66 43.94 11.64
CA ALA A 25 -12.20 42.99 10.65
C ALA A 25 -11.84 41.67 11.34
N PHE A 26 -12.60 40.60 11.04
CA PHE A 26 -12.15 39.24 11.28
C PHE A 26 -11.06 38.94 10.26
N ALA A 27 -9.80 38.92 10.72
CA ALA A 27 -8.69 38.34 9.99
C ALA A 27 -8.95 36.83 9.85
N GLY A 28 -9.42 36.41 8.68
CA GLY A 28 -9.39 35.02 8.28
C GLY A 28 -7.93 34.62 8.12
N SER A 29 -7.42 33.82 9.06
CA SER A 29 -6.17 33.09 8.86
C SER A 29 -6.42 32.05 7.77
N ASP A 30 -5.95 32.34 6.56
CA ASP A 30 -5.74 31.36 5.52
C ASP A 30 -4.84 30.25 6.08
N LEU A 31 -5.45 29.17 6.57
CA LEU A 31 -4.77 27.90 6.81
C LEU A 31 -4.47 27.27 5.45
N ARG A 32 -3.48 27.85 4.74
CA ARG A 32 -2.79 27.13 3.68
C ARG A 32 -2.08 25.95 4.34
N ALA A 33 -2.37 24.74 3.89
CA ALA A 33 -1.56 23.58 4.20
C ALA A 33 -0.08 23.94 3.91
N PRO A 34 0.88 23.56 4.78
CA PRO A 34 2.28 23.81 4.54
C PRO A 34 2.67 23.27 3.16
N LEU A 35 3.43 24.07 2.39
CA LEU A 35 4.00 23.57 1.14
C LEU A 35 4.91 22.38 1.44
N PRO A 36 4.88 21.32 0.62
CA PRO A 36 5.78 20.20 0.79
C PRO A 36 7.23 20.71 0.75
N MET A 37 8.04 20.27 1.72
CA MET A 37 9.44 20.71 1.83
C MET A 37 10.23 20.38 0.55
N PRO A 38 11.25 21.16 0.17
CA PRO A 38 12.12 20.85 -0.97
C PRO A 38 12.80 19.47 -0.84
N ALA A 39 13.02 18.79 -1.98
CA ALA A 39 13.62 17.45 -2.00
C ALA A 39 14.99 17.36 -1.31
N ARG A 40 15.83 18.40 -1.45
CA ARG A 40 17.13 18.47 -0.78
C ARG A 40 17.00 18.49 0.75
N ASP A 41 16.03 19.24 1.26
CA ASP A 41 15.81 19.37 2.70
C ASP A 41 15.25 18.07 3.30
N ARG A 42 14.43 17.33 2.52
CA ARG A 42 13.94 16.00 2.88
C ARG A 42 15.06 14.97 2.96
N HIS A 43 15.96 14.95 1.97
CA HIS A 43 17.11 14.05 1.97
C HIS A 43 18.03 14.32 3.18
N GLU A 44 18.34 15.59 3.46
CA GLU A 44 19.14 15.95 4.64
C GLU A 44 18.45 15.57 5.96
N GLN A 45 17.13 15.73 6.07
CA GLN A 45 16.39 15.31 7.27
C GLN A 45 16.36 13.79 7.44
N LEU A 46 16.17 13.04 6.35
CA LEU A 46 16.25 11.58 6.38
C LEU A 46 17.62 11.11 6.85
N LEU A 47 18.71 11.65 6.28
CA LEU A 47 20.07 11.33 6.71
C LEU A 47 20.32 11.69 8.18
N ARG A 48 19.77 12.82 8.66
CA ARG A 48 19.86 13.20 10.08
C ARG A 48 19.09 12.22 10.96
N TRP A 49 17.88 11.81 10.57
CA TRP A 49 17.11 10.83 11.32
C TRP A 49 17.80 9.47 11.39
N LEU A 50 18.39 9.01 10.27
CA LEU A 50 19.17 7.77 10.23
C LEU A 50 20.39 7.84 11.15
N ALA A 51 21.05 8.99 11.21
CA ALA A 51 22.17 9.22 12.12
C ALA A 51 21.74 9.24 13.59
N LEU A 52 20.53 9.74 13.90
CA LEU A 52 19.97 9.80 15.25
C LEU A 52 19.35 8.47 15.72
N ASN A 53 18.92 7.64 14.77
CA ASN A 53 18.30 6.34 15.01
C ASN A 53 19.07 5.26 14.25
N PRO A 54 20.35 5.04 14.59
CA PRO A 54 21.14 4.02 13.92
C PRO A 54 20.48 2.65 14.14
N PRO A 55 20.56 1.74 13.15
CA PRO A 55 20.12 0.36 13.36
C PRO A 55 20.83 -0.20 14.59
N PRO A 56 20.14 -1.01 15.42
CA PRO A 56 20.72 -1.51 16.66
C PRO A 56 22.02 -2.27 16.36
N ALA A 57 23.10 -1.89 17.04
CA ALA A 57 24.36 -2.60 16.94
C ALA A 57 24.16 -4.05 17.40
N ILE A 58 24.38 -5.01 16.51
CA ILE A 58 24.33 -6.42 16.87
C ILE A 58 25.63 -6.77 17.59
N GLU A 59 25.55 -6.92 18.91
CA GLU A 59 26.53 -7.77 19.60
C GLU A 59 26.35 -9.19 19.06
N ALA A 60 27.33 -9.65 18.28
CA ALA A 60 27.41 -11.05 17.90
C ALA A 60 27.31 -11.89 19.18
N PRO A 61 26.48 -12.95 19.23
CA PRO A 61 26.44 -13.80 20.41
C PRO A 61 27.84 -14.34 20.62
N VAL A 62 28.46 -13.95 21.73
CA VAL A 62 29.75 -14.50 22.17
C VAL A 62 29.51 -15.98 22.42
N ALA A 63 29.86 -16.80 21.45
CA ALA A 63 29.86 -18.24 21.59
C ALA A 63 30.89 -18.59 22.67
N THR A 64 30.40 -18.84 23.88
CA THR A 64 31.16 -19.63 24.84
C THR A 64 31.36 -21.02 24.20
N PRO A 65 32.60 -21.53 24.08
CA PRO A 65 32.81 -22.84 23.51
C PRO A 65 32.06 -23.87 24.38
N PRO A 66 31.20 -24.72 23.80
CA PRO A 66 30.48 -25.72 24.57
C PRO A 66 31.48 -26.72 25.16
N THR A 67 31.30 -27.01 26.44
CA THR A 67 32.01 -28.09 27.13
C THR A 67 31.66 -29.42 26.45
N PRO A 68 32.63 -30.31 26.13
CA PRO A 68 32.35 -31.53 25.39
C PRO A 68 31.74 -32.61 26.31
N ALA A 69 30.46 -32.45 26.64
CA ALA A 69 29.62 -33.50 27.22
C ALA A 69 28.14 -33.09 27.17
N GLU A 70 27.51 -33.22 26.00
CA GLU A 70 26.07 -33.52 25.83
C GLU A 70 25.73 -33.48 24.33
N ALA A 71 26.25 -34.48 23.61
CA ALA A 71 25.73 -34.84 22.30
C ALA A 71 24.45 -35.66 22.49
N SER A 72 23.30 -35.00 22.48
CA SER A 72 22.02 -35.63 22.12
C SER A 72 21.26 -34.68 21.20
N SER A 73 21.47 -34.88 19.92
CA SER A 73 20.97 -34.07 18.82
C SER A 73 19.49 -34.33 18.57
N SER A 74 18.62 -33.52 19.17
CA SER A 74 17.39 -33.11 18.49
C SER A 74 17.79 -31.96 17.54
N PRO A 75 17.30 -31.90 16.28
CA PRO A 75 17.53 -30.73 15.47
C PRO A 75 16.79 -29.58 16.14
N MET A 76 17.52 -28.73 16.88
CA MET A 76 16.97 -27.45 17.31
C MET A 76 16.72 -26.66 16.04
N THR A 77 15.47 -26.64 15.58
CA THR A 77 15.02 -25.80 14.48
C THR A 77 15.39 -24.37 14.86
N ARG A 78 16.46 -23.85 14.25
CA ARG A 78 16.85 -22.45 14.43
C ARG A 78 15.62 -21.60 14.11
N PRO A 79 15.19 -20.68 15.00
CA PRO A 79 14.07 -19.80 14.70
C PRO A 79 14.32 -19.13 13.35
N LEU A 80 13.36 -19.25 12.44
CA LEU A 80 13.44 -18.57 11.15
C LEU A 80 13.63 -17.07 11.41
N ALA A 81 14.56 -16.45 10.67
CA ALA A 81 14.77 -15.01 10.75
C ALA A 81 13.42 -14.29 10.54
N PRO A 82 13.10 -13.23 11.30
CA PRO A 82 11.93 -12.42 11.07
C PRO A 82 11.82 -12.00 9.60
N ARG A 83 10.63 -12.11 9.02
CA ARG A 83 10.40 -11.85 7.59
C ARG A 83 9.67 -10.54 7.37
N LEU A 84 10.09 -9.79 6.36
CA LEU A 84 9.46 -8.55 5.96
C LEU A 84 8.96 -8.69 4.52
N VAL A 85 7.70 -8.35 4.30
CA VAL A 85 7.09 -8.22 2.97
C VAL A 85 6.83 -6.73 2.75
N ILE A 86 7.32 -6.20 1.63
CA ILE A 86 7.05 -4.82 1.22
C ILE A 86 6.36 -4.85 -0.15
N ILE A 87 5.25 -4.11 -0.24
CA ILE A 87 4.46 -3.94 -1.47
C ILE A 87 4.48 -2.45 -1.83
N ILE A 88 4.80 -2.15 -3.09
CA ILE A 88 4.69 -0.81 -3.65
C ILE A 88 3.46 -0.75 -4.55
N ASP A 89 2.44 -0.03 -4.09
CA ASP A 89 1.16 0.19 -4.77
C ASP A 89 1.25 1.27 -5.86
N ASP A 90 0.18 1.43 -6.64
CA ASP A 90 0.03 2.48 -7.67
C ASP A 90 1.11 2.53 -8.77
N ILE A 91 1.78 1.41 -9.05
CA ILE A 91 2.71 1.32 -10.18
C ILE A 91 1.94 1.35 -11.50
N GLY A 92 2.41 2.12 -12.48
CA GLY A 92 1.89 2.06 -13.85
C GLY A 92 1.69 3.42 -14.55
N ASN A 93 1.43 4.49 -13.79
CA ASN A 93 1.22 5.82 -14.38
C ASN A 93 2.51 6.63 -14.52
N ASN A 94 3.42 6.55 -13.55
CA ASN A 94 4.67 7.30 -13.55
C ASN A 94 5.84 6.37 -13.91
N LEU A 95 6.40 6.53 -15.11
CA LEU A 95 7.50 5.69 -15.59
C LEU A 95 8.74 5.78 -14.67
N GLN A 96 9.20 7.00 -14.36
CA GLN A 96 10.42 7.20 -13.59
C GLN A 96 10.33 6.56 -12.20
N GLN A 97 9.24 6.78 -11.48
CA GLN A 97 9.08 6.21 -10.14
C GLN A 97 8.79 4.71 -10.18
N GLY A 98 8.13 4.22 -11.23
CA GLY A 98 7.96 2.80 -11.48
C GLY A 98 9.29 2.08 -11.72
N GLU A 99 10.17 2.65 -12.54
CA GLU A 99 11.51 2.12 -12.81
C GLU A 99 12.37 2.13 -11.54
N ARG A 100 12.32 3.20 -10.73
CA ARG A 100 12.97 3.23 -9.40
C ARG A 100 12.46 2.13 -8.48
N SER A 101 11.14 1.92 -8.44
CA SER A 101 10.52 0.86 -7.62
C SER A 101 10.97 -0.53 -8.07
N ALA A 102 11.06 -0.77 -9.39
CA ALA A 102 11.58 -2.00 -9.94
C ALA A 102 13.08 -2.20 -9.64
N GLY A 103 13.85 -1.12 -9.51
CA GLY A 103 15.28 -1.11 -9.19
C GLY A 103 15.64 -1.21 -7.71
N LEU A 104 14.68 -1.19 -6.79
CA LEU A 104 14.95 -1.37 -5.35
C LEU A 104 15.67 -2.71 -5.09
N PRO A 105 16.50 -2.87 -4.07
CA PRO A 105 17.17 -4.15 -3.81
C PRO A 105 16.22 -5.19 -3.17
N GLY A 106 16.35 -6.46 -3.56
CA GLY A 106 15.65 -7.60 -2.95
C GLY A 106 14.25 -7.93 -3.50
N PRO A 107 13.57 -8.97 -2.98
CA PRO A 107 12.34 -9.52 -3.56
C PRO A 107 11.08 -8.75 -3.10
N LEU A 108 10.93 -7.49 -3.52
CA LEU A 108 9.73 -6.70 -3.26
C LEU A 108 8.56 -7.12 -4.17
N ASN A 109 7.37 -6.68 -3.79
CA ASN A 109 6.16 -6.84 -4.60
C ASN A 109 5.81 -5.50 -5.25
N LEU A 110 5.50 -5.51 -6.54
CA LEU A 110 4.98 -4.35 -7.27
C LEU A 110 3.52 -4.59 -7.61
N ALA A 111 2.62 -3.76 -7.09
CA ALA A 111 1.21 -3.81 -7.43
C ALA A 111 0.92 -2.82 -8.57
N ILE A 112 0.57 -3.39 -9.72
CA ILE A 112 0.42 -2.65 -10.98
C ILE A 112 -1.06 -2.32 -11.21
N LEU A 113 -1.36 -1.04 -11.41
CA LEU A 113 -2.68 -0.59 -11.85
C LEU A 113 -2.93 -1.03 -13.30
N PRO A 114 -4.05 -1.69 -13.61
CA PRO A 114 -4.34 -2.19 -14.96
C PRO A 114 -4.57 -1.02 -15.94
N TYR A 115 -4.25 -1.26 -17.21
CA TYR A 115 -4.47 -0.32 -18.33
C TYR A 115 -3.81 1.06 -18.20
N THR A 116 -2.88 1.23 -17.27
CA THR A 116 -2.08 2.46 -17.17
C THR A 116 -1.00 2.49 -18.26
N PRO A 117 -0.51 3.68 -18.67
CA PRO A 117 0.39 3.82 -19.83
C PRO A 117 1.66 2.98 -19.78
N HIS A 118 2.14 2.64 -18.58
CA HIS A 118 3.38 1.89 -18.40
C HIS A 118 3.18 0.54 -17.69
N ALA A 119 1.94 0.07 -17.49
CA ALA A 119 1.63 -1.17 -16.78
C ALA A 119 2.45 -2.36 -17.27
N THR A 120 2.34 -2.69 -18.56
CA THR A 120 3.03 -3.84 -19.17
C THR A 120 4.55 -3.72 -19.08
N HIS A 121 5.08 -2.52 -19.35
CA HIS A 121 6.52 -2.26 -19.29
C HIS A 121 7.07 -2.45 -17.87
N LEU A 122 6.44 -1.82 -16.88
CA LEU A 122 6.88 -1.86 -15.49
C LEU A 122 6.68 -3.24 -14.84
N ALA A 123 5.61 -3.97 -15.20
CA ALA A 123 5.42 -5.35 -14.81
C ALA A 123 6.55 -6.25 -15.35
N THR A 124 6.89 -6.09 -16.63
CA THR A 124 7.97 -6.86 -17.27
C THR A 124 9.33 -6.54 -16.68
N LEU A 125 9.62 -5.24 -16.48
CA LEU A 125 10.86 -4.79 -15.85
C LEU A 125 10.97 -5.29 -14.41
N GLY A 126 9.92 -5.13 -13.61
CA GLY A 126 9.88 -5.60 -12.23
C GLY A 126 10.13 -7.11 -12.15
N HIS A 127 9.43 -7.90 -12.96
CA HIS A 127 9.65 -9.34 -13.01
C HIS A 127 11.09 -9.69 -13.39
N ALA A 128 11.67 -9.02 -14.39
CA ALA A 128 13.06 -9.22 -14.78
C ALA A 128 14.07 -8.84 -13.68
N GLN A 129 13.72 -7.89 -12.80
CA GLN A 129 14.50 -7.49 -11.62
C GLN A 129 14.19 -8.34 -10.37
N GLY A 130 13.48 -9.46 -10.52
CA GLY A 130 13.18 -10.38 -9.42
C GLY A 130 12.09 -9.88 -8.47
N LYS A 131 11.24 -8.94 -8.91
CA LYS A 131 10.04 -8.52 -8.17
C LYS A 131 8.91 -9.49 -8.40
N GLU A 132 8.07 -9.64 -7.38
CA GLU A 132 6.79 -10.31 -7.53
C GLU A 132 5.74 -9.32 -8.03
N ILE A 133 5.04 -9.68 -9.11
CA ILE A 133 4.05 -8.80 -9.72
C ILE A 133 2.66 -9.13 -9.19
N MET A 134 1.94 -8.09 -8.79
CA MET A 134 0.57 -8.17 -8.34
C MET A 134 -0.32 -7.25 -9.18
N LEU A 135 -1.59 -7.62 -9.36
CA LEU A 135 -2.59 -6.68 -9.84
C LEU A 135 -3.00 -5.77 -8.67
N HIS A 136 -2.93 -4.46 -8.88
CA HIS A 136 -3.54 -3.47 -7.99
C HIS A 136 -4.95 -3.15 -8.48
N ALA A 137 -5.93 -3.92 -7.99
CA ALA A 137 -7.28 -3.90 -8.54
C ALA A 137 -8.08 -2.67 -8.06
N PRO A 138 -8.54 -1.78 -8.96
CA PRO A 138 -9.32 -0.62 -8.57
C PRO A 138 -10.71 -1.02 -8.07
N MET A 139 -11.03 -0.60 -6.86
CA MET A 139 -12.24 -1.02 -6.16
C MET A 139 -12.96 0.17 -5.53
N GLU A 140 -14.29 0.14 -5.60
CA GLU A 140 -15.14 1.23 -5.12
C GLU A 140 -14.89 1.62 -3.65
N ASN A 141 -14.92 2.93 -3.40
CA ASN A 141 -14.61 3.55 -2.10
C ASN A 141 -15.77 4.44 -1.63
N HIS A 142 -15.88 4.62 -0.32
CA HIS A 142 -16.94 5.44 0.30
C HIS A 142 -16.94 6.90 -0.16
N GLN A 143 -15.79 7.43 -0.56
CA GLN A 143 -15.62 8.83 -0.95
C GLN A 143 -15.94 9.10 -2.43
N GLN A 144 -16.36 8.07 -3.19
CA GLN A 144 -16.67 8.15 -4.62
C GLN A 144 -15.50 8.74 -5.43
N LEU A 145 -14.26 8.51 -4.98
CA LEU A 145 -13.07 8.92 -5.71
C LEU A 145 -12.97 8.16 -7.03
N ALA A 146 -12.40 8.82 -8.04
CA ALA A 146 -12.17 8.21 -9.34
C ALA A 146 -11.28 6.96 -9.20
N LEU A 147 -11.78 5.84 -9.72
CA LEU A 147 -11.14 4.52 -9.58
C LEU A 147 -10.11 4.25 -10.69
N GLY A 148 -10.28 4.88 -11.85
CA GLY A 148 -9.50 4.56 -13.05
C GLY A 148 -10.02 3.36 -13.83
N PRO A 149 -9.32 2.96 -14.91
CA PRO A 149 -9.70 1.81 -15.74
C PRO A 149 -9.71 0.48 -14.97
N GLY A 150 -10.55 -0.48 -15.37
CA GLY A 150 -10.64 -1.79 -14.73
C GLY A 150 -11.35 -1.80 -13.37
N ALA A 151 -12.08 -0.74 -13.05
CA ALA A 151 -12.71 -0.56 -11.75
C ALA A 151 -13.85 -1.56 -11.48
N LEU A 152 -13.83 -2.12 -10.27
CA LEU A 152 -14.86 -3.00 -9.73
C LEU A 152 -15.81 -2.21 -8.84
N THR A 153 -17.09 -2.21 -9.19
CA THR A 153 -18.14 -1.42 -8.51
C THR A 153 -19.31 -2.29 -8.04
N LEU A 154 -20.05 -1.81 -7.04
CA LEU A 154 -21.20 -2.50 -6.46
C LEU A 154 -22.39 -2.61 -7.43
N GLY A 155 -22.43 -1.75 -8.44
CA GLY A 155 -23.47 -1.75 -9.47
C GLY A 155 -23.30 -2.84 -10.53
N MET A 156 -22.15 -3.52 -10.57
CA MET A 156 -21.91 -4.62 -11.50
C MET A 156 -22.67 -5.88 -11.06
N ASP A 157 -23.23 -6.60 -12.03
CA ASP A 157 -23.64 -7.97 -11.79
C ASP A 157 -22.42 -8.90 -11.68
N ARG A 158 -22.66 -10.14 -11.26
CA ARG A 158 -21.58 -11.10 -11.07
C ARG A 158 -20.76 -11.33 -12.34
N SER A 159 -21.43 -11.46 -13.49
CA SER A 159 -20.75 -11.79 -14.75
C SER A 159 -19.79 -10.68 -15.15
N GLY A 160 -20.30 -9.44 -15.22
CA GLY A 160 -19.52 -8.26 -15.57
C GLY A 160 -18.40 -7.99 -14.57
N PHE A 161 -18.65 -8.19 -13.27
CA PHE A 161 -17.61 -8.06 -12.24
C PHE A 161 -16.47 -9.07 -12.47
N THR A 162 -16.80 -10.35 -12.64
CA THR A 162 -15.78 -11.40 -12.79
C THR A 162 -15.04 -11.30 -14.12
N GLU A 163 -15.71 -10.91 -15.19
CA GLU A 163 -15.11 -10.65 -16.50
C GLU A 163 -14.16 -9.46 -16.44
N GLN A 164 -14.58 -8.34 -15.84
CA GLN A 164 -13.73 -7.16 -15.68
C GLN A 164 -12.46 -7.44 -14.86
N LEU A 165 -12.58 -8.22 -13.78
CA LEU A 165 -11.43 -8.63 -12.97
C LEU A 165 -10.50 -9.57 -13.76
N ALA A 166 -11.07 -10.52 -14.51
CA ALA A 166 -10.32 -11.42 -15.37
C ALA A 166 -9.53 -10.64 -16.44
N GLU A 167 -10.15 -9.70 -17.14
CA GLU A 167 -9.49 -8.84 -18.13
C GLU A 167 -8.41 -7.96 -17.50
N SER A 168 -8.65 -7.44 -16.28
CA SER A 168 -7.66 -6.63 -15.56
C SER A 168 -6.42 -7.45 -15.23
N LEU A 169 -6.61 -8.71 -14.80
CA LEU A 169 -5.53 -9.66 -14.56
C LEU A 169 -4.76 -9.97 -15.85
N ASP A 170 -5.45 -10.17 -16.97
CA ASP A 170 -4.83 -10.48 -18.27
C ASP A 170 -4.05 -9.28 -18.86
N SER A 171 -4.40 -8.05 -18.45
CA SER A 171 -3.71 -6.83 -18.88
C SER A 171 -2.33 -6.63 -18.22
N VAL A 172 -2.05 -7.30 -17.11
CA VAL A 172 -0.79 -7.19 -16.35
C VAL A 172 -0.04 -8.52 -16.44
N PRO A 173 1.12 -8.58 -17.12
CA PRO A 173 1.86 -9.83 -17.23
C PRO A 173 2.50 -10.23 -15.90
N PHE A 174 2.78 -11.54 -15.74
CA PHE A 174 3.47 -12.14 -14.58
C PHE A 174 2.76 -12.05 -13.22
N VAL A 175 1.47 -11.69 -13.19
CA VAL A 175 0.70 -11.57 -11.95
C VAL A 175 0.69 -12.88 -11.15
N ARG A 176 1.02 -12.79 -9.86
CA ARG A 176 0.98 -13.90 -8.89
C ARG A 176 -0.06 -13.71 -7.80
N GLY A 177 -0.54 -12.48 -7.61
CA GLY A 177 -1.57 -12.16 -6.63
C GLY A 177 -2.23 -10.81 -6.89
N VAL A 178 -3.19 -10.46 -6.04
CA VAL A 178 -3.97 -9.23 -6.15
C VAL A 178 -4.02 -8.52 -4.80
N ASN A 179 -3.93 -7.20 -4.81
CA ASN A 179 -4.40 -6.38 -3.69
C ASN A 179 -5.38 -5.32 -4.19
N ASN A 180 -6.08 -4.67 -3.25
CA ASN A 180 -7.07 -3.66 -3.57
C ASN A 180 -6.46 -2.25 -3.64
N HIS A 181 -6.71 -1.54 -4.73
CA HIS A 181 -6.55 -0.09 -4.84
C HIS A 181 -7.82 0.58 -4.34
N MET A 182 -7.68 1.47 -3.35
CA MET A 182 -8.82 1.98 -2.57
C MET A 182 -9.69 0.83 -2.03
N GLY A 183 -10.96 0.72 -2.42
CA GLY A 183 -11.80 -0.41 -2.02
C GLY A 183 -12.43 -0.32 -0.63
N SER A 184 -12.44 0.86 0.01
CA SER A 184 -12.99 0.99 1.36
C SER A 184 -14.48 0.62 1.46
N LEU A 185 -15.23 0.74 0.36
CA LEU A 185 -16.63 0.30 0.28
C LEU A 185 -16.72 -1.14 -0.22
N MET A 186 -15.99 -1.48 -1.29
CA MET A 186 -16.06 -2.81 -1.92
C MET A 186 -15.59 -3.92 -0.97
N THR A 187 -14.46 -3.72 -0.28
CA THR A 187 -13.87 -4.73 0.61
C THR A 187 -14.72 -5.04 1.84
N GLU A 188 -15.74 -4.24 2.14
CA GLU A 188 -16.73 -4.51 3.19
C GLU A 188 -17.86 -5.44 2.71
N GLN A 189 -18.01 -5.62 1.39
CA GLN A 189 -19.11 -6.38 0.81
C GLN A 189 -18.73 -7.85 0.61
N ALA A 190 -19.35 -8.72 1.41
CA ALA A 190 -19.07 -10.16 1.39
C ALA A 190 -19.36 -10.82 0.04
N GLN A 191 -20.36 -10.35 -0.70
CA GLN A 191 -20.74 -10.92 -2.00
C GLN A 191 -19.66 -10.64 -3.07
N GLN A 192 -19.26 -9.38 -3.23
CA GLN A 192 -18.26 -8.96 -4.21
C GLN A 192 -16.87 -9.51 -3.87
N MET A 193 -16.53 -9.57 -2.57
CA MET A 193 -15.31 -10.25 -2.14
C MET A 193 -15.35 -11.76 -2.42
N HIS A 194 -16.50 -12.44 -2.30
CA HIS A 194 -16.61 -13.84 -2.73
C HIS A 194 -16.40 -14.00 -4.23
N TRP A 195 -16.94 -13.10 -5.06
CA TRP A 195 -16.70 -13.12 -6.51
C TRP A 195 -15.22 -12.91 -6.84
N THR A 196 -14.58 -11.96 -6.15
CA THR A 196 -13.15 -11.69 -6.28
C THR A 196 -12.34 -12.94 -5.96
N MET A 197 -12.56 -13.55 -4.80
CA MET A 197 -11.83 -14.75 -4.37
C MET A 197 -12.10 -15.96 -5.28
N GLY A 198 -13.31 -16.08 -5.85
CA GLY A 198 -13.61 -17.12 -6.84
C GLY A 198 -12.70 -17.02 -8.07
N VAL A 199 -12.56 -15.82 -8.65
CA VAL A 199 -11.64 -15.58 -9.78
C VAL A 199 -10.19 -15.87 -9.40
N LEU A 200 -9.76 -15.47 -8.20
CA LEU A 200 -8.38 -15.70 -7.76
C LEU A 200 -8.09 -17.18 -7.51
N GLN A 201 -9.05 -17.91 -6.93
CA GLN A 201 -8.95 -19.35 -6.70
C GLN A 201 -8.81 -20.10 -8.03
N GLU A 202 -9.67 -19.81 -9.01
CA GLU A 202 -9.64 -20.44 -10.33
C GLU A 202 -8.30 -20.22 -11.05
N ARG A 203 -7.66 -19.07 -10.82
CA ARG A 203 -6.37 -18.71 -11.40
C ARG A 203 -5.16 -19.08 -10.54
N GLY A 204 -5.36 -19.68 -9.36
CA GLY A 204 -4.27 -20.05 -8.45
C GLY A 204 -3.45 -18.85 -7.95
N LEU A 205 -4.12 -17.72 -7.72
CA LEU A 205 -3.53 -16.46 -7.25
C LEU A 205 -3.74 -16.29 -5.74
N PHE A 206 -2.90 -15.48 -5.10
CA PHE A 206 -3.10 -15.06 -3.71
C PHE A 206 -3.76 -13.68 -3.60
N PHE A 207 -4.30 -13.37 -2.43
CA PHE A 207 -4.85 -12.05 -2.10
C PHE A 207 -4.06 -11.35 -0.98
N VAL A 208 -3.80 -10.05 -1.12
CA VAL A 208 -3.33 -9.22 -0.01
C VAL A 208 -4.36 -8.14 0.28
N ASP A 209 -4.92 -8.17 1.48
CA ASP A 209 -5.84 -7.12 1.93
C ASP A 209 -5.05 -5.85 2.28
N SER A 210 -5.24 -4.77 1.51
CA SER A 210 -4.62 -3.47 1.78
C SER A 210 -5.25 -2.76 2.99
N ARG A 211 -6.34 -3.29 3.56
CA ARG A 211 -7.04 -2.78 4.75
C ARG A 211 -7.37 -1.28 4.69
N THR A 212 -7.92 -0.85 3.56
CA THR A 212 -8.38 0.55 3.36
C THR A 212 -9.66 0.86 4.15
N SER A 213 -10.31 -0.17 4.71
CA SER A 213 -11.32 -0.07 5.76
C SER A 213 -10.99 -1.02 6.92
N SER A 214 -11.29 -0.63 8.15
CA SER A 214 -11.23 -1.54 9.31
C SER A 214 -12.30 -2.63 9.27
N ASN A 215 -13.37 -2.42 8.49
CA ASN A 215 -14.48 -3.36 8.33
C ASN A 215 -14.28 -4.31 7.14
N THR A 216 -13.11 -4.29 6.49
CA THR A 216 -12.81 -5.20 5.38
C THR A 216 -13.11 -6.65 5.76
N VAL A 217 -13.75 -7.36 4.84
CA VAL A 217 -14.02 -8.78 4.92
C VAL A 217 -13.09 -9.59 4.00
N GLY A 218 -12.08 -8.95 3.43
CA GLY A 218 -11.18 -9.55 2.44
C GLY A 218 -10.47 -10.80 2.95
N ALA A 219 -9.71 -10.67 4.04
CA ALA A 219 -8.99 -11.80 4.63
C ALA A 219 -9.91 -12.98 5.02
N ARG A 220 -11.02 -12.70 5.73
CA ARG A 220 -11.97 -13.76 6.13
C ARG A 220 -12.63 -14.45 4.93
N THR A 221 -12.85 -13.72 3.84
CA THR A 221 -13.45 -14.28 2.62
C THR A 221 -12.43 -15.12 1.86
N ALA A 222 -11.17 -14.67 1.78
CA ALA A 222 -10.08 -15.44 1.21
C ALA A 222 -9.91 -16.79 1.93
N GLU A 223 -9.88 -16.76 3.27
CA GLU A 223 -9.82 -17.96 4.10
C GLU A 223 -11.01 -18.91 3.83
N ALA A 224 -12.24 -18.38 3.82
CA ALA A 224 -13.44 -19.18 3.60
C ALA A 224 -13.50 -19.85 2.21
N VAL A 225 -12.96 -19.18 1.18
CA VAL A 225 -12.89 -19.72 -0.18
C VAL A 225 -11.67 -20.63 -0.36
N GLY A 226 -10.64 -20.52 0.49
CA GLY A 226 -9.38 -21.26 0.36
C GLY A 226 -8.36 -20.56 -0.56
N VAL A 227 -8.45 -19.24 -0.69
CA VAL A 227 -7.45 -18.40 -1.38
C VAL A 227 -6.34 -18.06 -0.39
N PRO A 228 -5.05 -18.35 -0.71
CA PRO A 228 -3.94 -17.94 0.13
C PRO A 228 -3.92 -16.42 0.29
N HIS A 229 -3.69 -15.94 1.50
CA HIS A 229 -3.82 -14.51 1.73
C HIS A 229 -2.86 -13.95 2.79
N LEU A 230 -2.65 -12.64 2.70
CA LEU A 230 -2.02 -11.81 3.72
C LEU A 230 -2.89 -10.57 3.98
N SER A 231 -2.54 -9.81 5.00
CA SER A 231 -3.12 -8.50 5.26
C SER A 231 -2.03 -7.54 5.66
N ARG A 232 -2.13 -6.28 5.23
CA ARG A 232 -1.21 -5.22 5.65
C ARG A 232 -1.23 -5.04 7.17
N GLN A 233 -0.05 -4.88 7.79
CA GLN A 233 0.06 -4.42 9.18
C GLN A 233 0.48 -2.95 9.27
N VAL A 234 1.28 -2.47 8.32
CA VAL A 234 1.82 -1.10 8.33
C VAL A 234 1.60 -0.43 6.99
N PHE A 235 1.11 0.81 7.03
CA PHE A 235 1.15 1.70 5.87
C PHE A 235 2.35 2.63 6.03
N LEU A 236 3.23 2.64 5.04
CA LEU A 236 4.50 3.36 5.10
C LEU A 236 4.29 4.87 4.98
N ASP A 237 3.48 5.30 4.03
CA ASP A 237 3.43 6.69 3.57
C ASP A 237 2.02 7.27 3.60
N HIS A 238 1.29 6.95 4.68
CA HIS A 238 0.04 7.64 5.01
C HIS A 238 0.24 9.16 5.04
N GLU A 239 1.37 9.59 5.61
CA GLU A 239 1.88 10.94 5.56
C GLU A 239 3.13 10.94 4.66
N ARG A 240 3.17 11.85 3.68
CA ARG A 240 4.33 12.01 2.77
C ARG A 240 5.45 12.83 3.42
N ASP A 241 5.75 12.49 4.67
CA ASP A 241 6.82 13.09 5.46
C ASP A 241 7.93 12.04 5.69
N PRO A 242 9.20 12.36 5.39
CA PRO A 242 10.29 11.40 5.53
C PRO A 242 10.43 10.79 6.94
N LEU A 243 10.18 11.56 7.99
CA LEU A 243 10.30 11.07 9.37
C LEU A 243 9.13 10.15 9.71
N ALA A 244 7.92 10.51 9.29
CA ALA A 244 6.73 9.65 9.47
C ALA A 244 6.89 8.31 8.73
N ILE A 245 7.45 8.32 7.52
CA ILE A 245 7.75 7.11 6.73
C ILE A 245 8.82 6.26 7.43
N ALA A 246 9.87 6.89 7.95
CA ALA A 246 10.92 6.19 8.68
C ALA A 246 10.41 5.52 9.95
N ASP A 247 9.59 6.24 10.72
CA ASP A 247 8.93 5.69 11.91
C ASP A 247 7.98 4.54 11.54
N ALA A 248 7.28 4.63 10.41
CA ALA A 248 6.45 3.55 9.89
C ALA A 248 7.27 2.31 9.54
N PHE A 249 8.39 2.49 8.84
CA PHE A 249 9.29 1.39 8.50
C PHE A 249 9.81 0.69 9.77
N GLU A 250 10.25 1.45 10.77
CA GLU A 250 10.71 0.90 12.06
C GLU A 250 9.60 0.18 12.84
N ARG A 251 8.36 0.69 12.79
CA ARG A 251 7.20 -0.05 13.32
C ARG A 251 7.06 -1.41 12.64
N GLY A 252 7.25 -1.45 11.33
CA GLY A 252 7.26 -2.69 10.55
C GLY A 252 8.32 -3.69 11.00
N LEU A 253 9.56 -3.24 11.19
CA LEU A 253 10.64 -4.09 11.69
C LEU A 253 10.35 -4.62 13.11
N ARG A 254 9.80 -3.79 13.99
CA ARG A 254 9.38 -4.23 15.34
C ARG A 254 8.30 -5.30 15.27
N ILE A 255 7.28 -5.13 14.43
CA ILE A 255 6.23 -6.14 14.25
C ILE A 255 6.83 -7.45 13.72
N ALA A 256 7.73 -7.38 12.73
CA ALA A 256 8.39 -8.57 12.20
C ALA A 256 9.17 -9.30 13.29
N ARG A 257 9.95 -8.59 14.11
CA ARG A 257 10.70 -9.19 15.23
C ARG A 257 9.80 -9.83 16.29
N GLN A 258 8.66 -9.21 16.59
CA GLN A 258 7.72 -9.68 17.62
C GLN A 258 6.87 -10.87 17.17
N THR A 259 6.47 -10.89 15.90
CA THR A 259 5.47 -11.86 15.38
C THR A 259 6.05 -12.85 14.37
N GLY A 260 7.32 -12.66 13.99
CA GLY A 260 8.02 -13.42 12.96
C GLY A 260 7.80 -12.91 11.53
N THR A 261 6.80 -12.05 11.30
CA THR A 261 6.46 -11.54 9.95
C THR A 261 5.86 -10.13 10.00
N ALA A 262 6.10 -9.27 9.01
CA ALA A 262 5.31 -8.06 8.81
C ALA A 262 5.10 -7.76 7.32
N VAL A 263 3.92 -7.25 6.98
CA VAL A 263 3.51 -6.79 5.64
C VAL A 263 3.33 -5.28 5.67
N LEU A 264 4.18 -4.60 4.91
CA LEU A 264 4.22 -3.16 4.75
C LEU A 264 3.74 -2.84 3.33
N ILE A 265 2.91 -1.81 3.21
CA ILE A 265 2.53 -1.27 1.90
C ILE A 265 2.89 0.22 1.88
N GLY A 266 3.44 0.67 0.77
CA GLY A 266 3.64 2.09 0.46
C GLY A 266 3.41 2.32 -1.04
N HIS A 267 3.75 3.51 -1.50
CA HIS A 267 3.58 3.97 -2.88
C HIS A 267 4.92 4.49 -3.42
N PRO A 268 5.06 4.69 -4.74
CA PRO A 268 6.31 5.12 -5.35
C PRO A 268 6.52 6.64 -5.21
N TYR A 269 6.27 7.19 -4.02
CA TYR A 269 6.62 8.57 -3.71
C TYR A 269 8.13 8.72 -3.58
N PRO A 270 8.72 9.86 -3.98
CA PRO A 270 10.16 10.08 -3.83
C PRO A 270 10.67 9.77 -2.43
N GLU A 271 9.96 10.24 -1.40
CA GLU A 271 10.35 10.10 0.01
C GLU A 271 10.33 8.63 0.47
N THR A 272 9.34 7.86 0.01
CA THR A 272 9.24 6.42 0.28
C THR A 272 10.40 5.68 -0.39
N LEU A 273 10.66 5.98 -1.66
CA LEU A 273 11.73 5.31 -2.42
C LEU A 273 13.11 5.67 -1.88
N ASP A 274 13.36 6.93 -1.53
CA ASP A 274 14.63 7.39 -0.97
C ASP A 274 14.95 6.64 0.34
N LEU A 275 13.95 6.40 1.19
CA LEU A 275 14.10 5.62 2.41
C LEU A 275 14.39 4.14 2.10
N LEU A 276 13.63 3.54 1.20
CA LEU A 276 13.78 2.12 0.85
C LEU A 276 15.14 1.84 0.19
N GLU A 277 15.61 2.71 -0.71
CA GLU A 277 16.93 2.61 -1.33
C GLU A 277 18.06 2.55 -0.29
N GLN A 278 17.90 3.25 0.84
CA GLN A 278 18.89 3.28 1.93
C GLN A 278 18.75 2.10 2.89
N ARG A 279 17.53 1.74 3.28
CA ARG A 279 17.27 0.78 4.37
C ARG A 279 17.27 -0.68 3.95
N LEU A 280 16.84 -0.97 2.73
CA LEU A 280 16.73 -2.36 2.26
C LEU A 280 18.06 -3.13 2.26
N PRO A 281 19.22 -2.53 1.88
CA PRO A 281 20.53 -3.20 1.97
C PRO A 281 20.94 -3.60 3.40
N GLU A 282 20.41 -2.94 4.43
CA GLU A 282 20.81 -3.14 5.83
C GLU A 282 20.04 -4.28 6.51
N LEU A 283 18.89 -4.68 5.96
CA LEU A 283 17.98 -5.63 6.60
C LEU A 283 18.62 -6.97 6.96
N GLU A 284 19.44 -7.53 6.07
CA GLU A 284 20.10 -8.82 6.32
C GLU A 284 21.09 -8.73 7.49
N ALA A 285 21.84 -7.63 7.56
CA ALA A 285 22.74 -7.35 8.67
C ALA A 285 21.98 -7.13 9.98
N GLU A 286 20.74 -6.62 9.92
CA GLU A 286 19.82 -6.50 11.06
C GLU A 286 19.10 -7.82 11.42
N GLY A 287 19.39 -8.92 10.73
CA GLY A 287 18.77 -10.22 10.95
C GLY A 287 17.33 -10.33 10.45
N ILE A 288 16.91 -9.46 9.52
CA ILE A 288 15.59 -9.45 8.90
C ILE A 288 15.69 -9.98 7.47
N SER A 289 14.86 -10.96 7.13
CA SER A 289 14.77 -11.51 5.78
C SER A 289 13.67 -10.81 4.98
N LEU A 290 14.05 -10.08 3.94
CA LEU A 290 13.10 -9.54 2.98
C LEU A 290 12.63 -10.65 2.03
N VAL A 291 11.32 -10.85 1.91
CA VAL A 291 10.68 -11.89 1.08
C VAL A 291 9.49 -11.33 0.30
N SER A 292 9.15 -11.95 -0.83
CA SER A 292 7.90 -11.65 -1.54
C SER A 292 6.69 -12.16 -0.77
N ALA A 293 5.48 -11.68 -1.12
CA ALA A 293 4.24 -12.13 -0.50
C ALA A 293 4.01 -13.62 -0.74
N GLY A 294 4.20 -14.08 -1.98
CA GLY A 294 4.09 -15.48 -2.37
C GLY A 294 5.12 -16.38 -1.68
N GLN A 295 6.35 -15.92 -1.50
CA GLN A 295 7.36 -16.64 -0.70
C GLN A 295 6.90 -16.82 0.74
N LEU A 296 6.39 -15.75 1.37
CA LEU A 296 5.90 -15.83 2.75
C LEU A 296 4.71 -16.81 2.87
N ILE A 297 3.74 -16.71 1.96
CA ILE A 297 2.57 -17.60 1.90
C ILE A 297 3.01 -19.06 1.75
N GLY A 298 3.93 -19.35 0.83
CA GLY A 298 4.45 -20.70 0.61
C GLY A 298 5.12 -21.28 1.86
N GLN A 299 5.89 -20.47 2.59
CA GLN A 299 6.51 -20.88 3.85
C GLN A 299 5.48 -21.17 4.95
N GLN A 300 4.43 -20.36 5.07
CA GLN A 300 3.35 -20.58 6.05
C GLN A 300 2.60 -21.89 5.77
N GLN A 301 2.34 -22.20 4.51
CA GLN A 301 1.69 -23.44 4.11
C GLN A 301 2.53 -24.69 4.40
N VAL A 302 3.85 -24.62 4.24
CA VAL A 302 4.77 -25.73 4.59
C VAL A 302 4.81 -25.92 6.11
N ALA A 303 4.89 -24.84 6.88
CA ALA A 303 4.90 -24.90 8.34
C ALA A 303 3.62 -25.55 8.89
N HIS A 304 2.45 -25.27 8.30
CA HIS A 304 1.19 -25.85 8.73
C HIS A 304 1.02 -27.34 8.35
N LYS A 305 1.78 -27.84 7.37
CA LYS A 305 1.75 -29.25 6.93
C LYS A 305 2.74 -30.15 7.67
N THR A 306 3.63 -29.57 8.48
CA THR A 306 4.62 -30.34 9.24
C THR A 306 4.02 -30.67 10.62
N PRO A 307 3.81 -31.95 10.97
CA PRO A 307 3.18 -32.37 12.22
C PRO A 307 4.04 -32.14 13.46
#